data_AF-A0AAP4VQ96-F1
#
_entry.id   AF-A0AAP4VQ96-F1
#
_cell.length_a   1.000
_cell.length_b   1.000
_cell.length_c   1.000
_cell.angle_alpha   90.00
_cell.angle_beta   90.00
_cell.angle_gamma   90.00
#
_symmetry.space_group_name_H-M   'P 1'
#
loop_
_entity.id
_entity.type
_entity.pdbx_description
1 polymer ?
#
loop_
_entity_poly.entity_id
_entity_poly.type
_entity_poly.pdbx_seq_one_letter_code
_entity_poly.pdbx_strand_id
1 'polypeptide(L)'
;MTHDGEAFVLRFGTGGPTLAPDLRVPVLVNCTGLVGGPDASAGPLYPSLIAGGLARRHPFGGIDVDPHTNRVIGAHGSAHRLFAIGNSTQGVFLLTSNLVLNAAHAARVVDLLLADLASAAAPSSRATNACINGAQNVAL
;
A
#
# COMPACT_ATOMS: atom_id res chain seq x y z
N MET A 1 13.93 -25.81 0.66
CA MET A 1 14.00 -26.55 -0.62
C MET A 1 15.46 -26.70 -0.98
N THR A 2 15.90 -27.90 -1.30
CA THR A 2 17.24 -28.19 -1.80
C THR A 2 17.12 -28.96 -3.11
N HIS A 3 18.07 -28.74 -4.03
CA HIS A 3 18.18 -29.46 -5.28
C HIS A 3 19.52 -30.21 -5.24
N ASP A 4 19.51 -31.53 -5.43
CA ASP A 4 20.71 -32.37 -5.32
C ASP A 4 21.36 -32.73 -6.66
N GLY A 5 20.85 -32.18 -7.76
CA GLY A 5 21.33 -32.45 -9.11
C GLY A 5 20.38 -33.32 -9.92
N GLU A 6 19.54 -34.14 -9.29
CA GLU A 6 18.56 -34.99 -9.98
C GLU A 6 17.10 -34.74 -9.55
N ALA A 7 16.87 -34.27 -8.33
CA ALA A 7 15.52 -34.01 -7.83
C ALA A 7 15.45 -32.77 -6.92
N PHE A 8 14.24 -32.21 -6.84
CA PHE A 8 13.86 -31.32 -5.75
C PHE A 8 13.48 -32.15 -4.52
N VAL A 9 14.06 -31.80 -3.37
CA VAL A 9 13.69 -32.38 -2.07
C VAL A 9 12.82 -31.38 -1.32
N LEU A 10 11.57 -31.76 -1.07
CA LEU A 10 10.59 -30.98 -0.32
C LEU A 10 10.42 -31.55 1.08
N ARG A 11 10.53 -30.65 2.06
CA ARG A 11 10.21 -30.94 3.46
C ARG A 11 8.95 -30.19 3.84
N PHE A 12 7.96 -30.91 4.34
CA PHE A 12 6.70 -30.32 4.78
C PHE A 12 6.71 -30.16 6.31
N GLY A 13 6.53 -28.93 6.78
CA GLY A 13 6.15 -28.69 8.17
C GLY A 13 4.66 -28.95 8.32
N THR A 14 4.27 -29.91 9.17
CA THR A 14 2.86 -30.25 9.39
C THR A 14 2.19 -29.39 10.47
N GLY A 15 2.92 -28.44 11.06
CA GLY A 15 2.44 -27.61 12.18
C GLY A 15 2.28 -28.37 13.51
N GLY A 16 2.57 -29.67 13.54
CA GLY A 16 2.60 -30.53 14.73
C GLY A 16 3.99 -31.18 14.95
N PRO A 17 4.14 -32.05 15.96
CA PRO A 17 5.43 -32.66 16.32
C PRO A 17 5.93 -33.67 15.27
N THR A 18 5.07 -34.14 14.38
CA THR A 18 5.40 -35.16 13.39
C THR A 18 5.94 -34.53 12.11
N LEU A 19 7.23 -34.70 11.85
CA LEU A 19 7.79 -34.42 10.53
C LEU A 19 7.20 -35.39 9.50
N ALA A 20 6.65 -34.84 8.42
CA ALA A 20 6.36 -35.62 7.23
C ALA A 20 7.68 -36.09 6.60
N PRO A 21 7.71 -37.28 5.96
CA PRO A 21 8.89 -37.71 5.22
C PRO A 21 9.20 -36.72 4.08
N ASP A 22 10.48 -36.56 3.78
CA ASP A 22 10.92 -35.73 2.67
C ASP A 22 10.38 -36.32 1.34
N LEU A 23 9.78 -35.47 0.51
CA LEU A 23 9.24 -35.83 -0.79
C LEU A 23 10.25 -35.46 -1.89
N ARG A 24 10.58 -36.41 -2.75
CA ARG A 24 11.47 -36.20 -3.90
C ARG A 24 10.66 -36.13 -5.18
N VAL A 25 10.88 -35.07 -5.96
CA VAL A 25 10.22 -34.90 -7.27
C VAL A 25 11.24 -34.44 -8.33
N PRO A 26 11.13 -34.92 -9.58
CA PRO A 26 12.03 -34.50 -10.66
C PRO A 26 11.74 -33.07 -11.13
N VAL A 27 10.52 -32.58 -10.92
CA VAL A 27 10.09 -31.24 -11.35
C VAL A 27 9.30 -30.58 -10.22
N LEU A 28 9.59 -29.31 -9.97
CA LEU A 28 8.87 -28.46 -9.04
C LEU A 28 8.35 -27.21 -9.77
N VAL A 29 7.05 -26.96 -9.68
CA VAL A 29 6.43 -25.74 -10.21
C VAL A 29 5.99 -24.88 -9.03
N ASN A 30 6.58 -23.69 -8.91
CA ASN A 30 6.17 -22.73 -7.88
C ASN A 30 4.92 -21.96 -8.32
N CYS A 31 3.76 -22.35 -7.79
CA CYS A 31 2.48 -21.69 -8.03
C CYS A 31 2.01 -20.82 -6.85
N THR A 32 2.91 -20.36 -5.96
CA THR A 32 2.53 -19.56 -4.77
C THR A 32 2.09 -18.13 -5.09
N GLY A 33 2.01 -17.77 -6.37
CA GLY A 33 1.59 -16.44 -6.83
C GLY A 33 2.69 -15.38 -6.74
N LEU A 34 2.31 -14.14 -7.06
CA LEU A 34 3.21 -12.99 -7.04
C LEU A 34 3.27 -12.41 -5.62
N VAL A 35 4.44 -12.47 -5.00
CA VAL A 35 4.70 -11.71 -3.77
C VAL A 35 4.84 -10.24 -4.17
N GLY A 36 3.97 -9.37 -3.65
CA GLY A 36 4.08 -7.92 -3.84
C GLY A 36 4.55 -7.21 -2.57
N GLY A 37 4.68 -5.89 -2.65
CA GLY A 37 5.00 -5.05 -1.48
C GLY A 37 6.50 -4.89 -1.18
N PRO A 38 6.84 -4.28 -0.02
CA PRO A 38 8.20 -3.89 0.35
C PRO A 38 9.21 -5.03 0.41
N ASP A 39 8.75 -6.26 0.65
CA ASP A 39 9.60 -7.44 0.84
C ASP A 39 9.96 -8.14 -0.48
N ALA A 40 9.16 -7.94 -1.51
CA ALA A 40 9.37 -8.54 -2.83
C ALA A 40 9.92 -7.56 -3.87
N SER A 41 9.95 -6.26 -3.55
CA SER A 41 10.48 -5.26 -4.46
C SER A 41 11.99 -5.11 -4.30
N ALA A 42 12.73 -5.34 -5.38
CA ALA A 42 14.17 -5.04 -5.45
C ALA A 42 14.46 -3.53 -5.68
N GLY A 43 13.44 -2.70 -5.89
CA GLY A 43 13.57 -1.29 -6.25
C GLY A 43 13.60 -0.34 -5.03
N PRO A 44 14.09 0.90 -5.20
CA PRO A 44 14.29 1.84 -4.10
C PRO A 44 12.99 2.48 -3.57
N LEU A 45 11.84 2.25 -4.22
CA LEU A 45 10.59 2.93 -3.90
C LEU A 45 10.13 2.70 -2.45
N TYR A 46 9.92 1.43 -2.06
CA TYR A 46 9.43 1.13 -0.71
C TYR A 46 10.44 1.51 0.38
N PRO A 47 11.75 1.19 0.26
CA PRO A 47 12.75 1.67 1.21
C PRO A 47 12.72 3.18 1.38
N SER A 48 12.62 3.95 0.29
CA SER A 48 12.56 5.42 0.34
C SER A 48 11.30 5.93 1.03
N LEU A 49 10.14 5.37 0.70
CA LEU A 49 8.86 5.75 1.33
C LEU A 49 8.84 5.44 2.83
N ILE A 50 9.40 4.29 3.22
CA ILE A 50 9.46 3.88 4.62
C ILE A 50 10.47 4.73 5.40
N ALA A 51 11.68 4.91 4.86
CA ALA A 51 12.71 5.73 5.48
C ALA A 51 12.28 7.21 5.61
N GLY A 52 11.51 7.71 4.63
CA GLY A 52 10.92 9.05 4.68
C GLY A 52 9.67 9.17 5.56
N GLY A 53 9.23 8.09 6.22
CA GLY A 53 8.06 8.08 7.09
C GLY A 53 6.70 8.22 6.37
N LEU A 54 6.69 8.16 5.03
CA LEU A 54 5.49 8.28 4.20
C LEU A 54 4.68 6.98 4.12
N ALA A 55 5.30 5.84 4.42
CA ALA A 55 4.65 4.54 4.53
C ALA A 55 5.23 3.77 5.72
N ARG A 56 4.45 2.87 6.30
CA ARG A 56 4.96 1.85 7.23
C ARG A 56 4.62 0.45 6.73
N ARG A 57 5.45 -0.52 7.11
CA ARG A 57 5.19 -1.94 6.83
C ARG A 57 3.99 -2.41 7.65
N HIS A 58 3.14 -3.23 7.06
CA HIS A 58 2.10 -3.93 7.81
C HIS A 58 2.66 -5.26 8.35
N PRO A 59 2.32 -5.69 9.59
CA PRO A 59 2.83 -6.94 10.18
C PRO A 59 2.56 -8.21 9.36
N PHE A 60 1.50 -8.21 8.55
CA PHE A 60 1.13 -9.31 7.65
C PHE A 60 1.61 -9.11 6.20
N GLY A 61 2.61 -8.24 6.00
CA GLY A 61 3.22 -7.96 4.69
C GLY A 61 2.60 -6.76 3.96
N GLY A 62 3.33 -6.23 2.98
CA GLY A 62 2.90 -5.01 2.30
C GLY A 62 3.13 -3.73 3.12
N ILE A 63 2.51 -2.63 2.68
CA ILE A 63 2.43 -1.37 3.42
C ILE A 63 1.05 -1.20 4.03
N ASP A 64 0.99 -0.47 5.13
CA ASP A 64 -0.24 -0.21 5.85
C ASP A 64 -1.08 0.87 5.15
N VAL A 65 -2.39 0.68 5.15
CA VAL A 65 -3.37 1.59 4.55
C VAL A 65 -4.64 1.63 5.39
N ASP A 66 -5.33 2.75 5.36
CA ASP A 66 -6.69 2.84 5.87
C ASP A 66 -7.61 1.96 4.99
N PRO A 67 -8.34 0.98 5.56
CA PRO A 67 -9.11 0.02 4.79
C PRO A 67 -10.36 0.63 4.13
N HIS A 68 -10.80 1.79 4.59
CA HIS A 68 -11.96 2.49 4.05
C HIS A 68 -11.58 3.46 2.94
N THR A 69 -10.38 4.02 2.96
CA THR A 69 -9.96 5.08 2.01
C THR A 69 -8.79 4.70 1.13
N ASN A 70 -8.11 3.59 1.41
CA ASN A 70 -6.87 3.17 0.76
C ASN A 70 -5.71 4.17 0.90
N ARG A 71 -5.83 5.17 1.78
CA ARG A 71 -4.73 6.10 2.10
C ARG A 71 -3.62 5.36 2.80
N VAL A 72 -2.38 5.55 2.36
CA VAL A 72 -1.21 4.98 2.99
C VAL A 72 -1.03 5.55 4.38
N ILE A 73 -0.74 4.68 5.35
CA ILE A 73 -0.43 5.06 6.72
C ILE A 73 1.10 5.10 6.85
N GLY A 74 1.62 6.27 7.18
CA GLY A 74 3.03 6.52 7.45
C GLY A 74 3.37 6.44 8.93
N ALA A 75 4.59 6.87 9.28
CA ALA A 75 5.07 6.89 10.66
C ALA A 75 4.29 7.88 11.55
N HIS A 76 3.73 8.93 10.95
CA HIS A 76 3.04 10.03 11.65
C HIS A 76 1.52 10.03 11.41
N GLY A 77 0.95 8.91 10.96
CA GLY A 77 -0.46 8.79 10.58
C GLY A 77 -0.67 8.78 9.07
N SER A 78 -1.89 9.03 8.62
CA SER A 78 -2.26 8.93 7.20
C SER A 78 -1.52 9.95 6.33
N ALA A 79 -0.86 9.47 5.28
CA ALA A 79 -0.24 10.33 4.28
C ALA A 79 -1.33 11.09 3.50
N HIS A 80 -1.13 12.39 3.31
CA HIS A 80 -2.18 13.27 2.78
C HIS A 80 -2.63 12.91 1.35
N ARG A 81 -1.71 12.48 0.48
CA ARG A 81 -1.98 12.27 -0.95
C ARG A 81 -1.33 11.02 -1.53
N LEU A 82 -1.10 10.02 -0.68
CA LEU A 82 -0.52 8.75 -1.08
C LEU A 82 -1.54 7.64 -0.83
N PHE A 83 -1.84 6.87 -1.87
CA PHE A 83 -2.81 5.78 -1.84
C PHE A 83 -2.15 4.52 -2.39
N ALA A 84 -2.62 3.36 -1.95
CA ALA A 84 -2.12 2.08 -2.42
C ALA A 84 -3.25 1.09 -2.67
N ILE A 85 -3.08 0.32 -3.74
CA ILE A 85 -4.00 -0.73 -4.19
C ILE A 85 -3.19 -1.97 -4.60
N GLY A 86 -3.87 -3.11 -4.70
CA GLY A 86 -3.27 -4.35 -5.14
C GLY A 86 -2.29 -4.95 -4.13
N ASN A 87 -1.35 -5.77 -4.58
CA ASN A 87 -0.49 -6.58 -3.69
C ASN A 87 0.38 -5.77 -2.72
N SER A 88 0.51 -4.46 -2.94
CA SER A 88 1.16 -3.56 -1.98
C SER A 88 0.42 -3.50 -0.63
N THR A 89 -0.87 -3.85 -0.57
CA THR A 89 -1.74 -3.74 0.61
C THR A 89 -2.15 -5.09 1.21
N GLN A 90 -1.45 -6.18 0.87
CA GLN A 90 -1.79 -7.56 1.26
C GLN A 90 -1.87 -7.82 2.77
N GLY A 91 -1.24 -6.98 3.59
CA GLY A 91 -1.38 -7.06 5.04
C GLY A 91 -2.75 -6.59 5.54
N VAL A 92 -3.43 -5.73 4.79
CA VAL A 92 -4.73 -5.14 5.14
C VAL A 92 -5.87 -5.86 4.44
N PHE A 93 -5.70 -6.20 3.15
CA PHE A 93 -6.75 -6.84 2.35
C PHE A 93 -6.34 -8.26 1.94
N LEU A 94 -7.29 -9.19 2.04
CA LEU A 94 -7.08 -10.59 1.63
C LEU A 94 -6.97 -10.75 0.10
N LEU A 95 -7.77 -9.99 -0.67
CA LEU A 95 -7.93 -10.18 -2.12
C LEU A 95 -7.26 -9.05 -2.90
N THR A 96 -5.94 -9.06 -2.98
CA THR A 96 -5.15 -8.00 -3.60
C THR A 96 -4.87 -8.18 -5.09
N SER A 97 -5.04 -9.38 -5.63
CA SER A 97 -4.95 -9.64 -7.07
C SER A 97 -6.32 -9.68 -7.77
N ASN A 98 -7.40 -9.44 -7.02
CA ASN A 98 -8.75 -9.46 -7.56
C ASN A 98 -9.05 -8.15 -8.30
N LEU A 99 -9.24 -8.25 -9.62
CA LEU A 99 -9.46 -7.10 -10.50
C LEU A 99 -10.69 -6.27 -10.11
N VAL A 100 -11.81 -6.91 -9.77
CA VAL A 100 -13.07 -6.22 -9.45
C VAL A 100 -12.92 -5.41 -8.17
N LEU A 101 -12.31 -6.00 -7.15
CA LEU A 101 -12.06 -5.30 -5.88
C LEU A 101 -11.03 -4.18 -6.04
N ASN A 102 -9.97 -4.40 -6.82
CA ASN A 102 -9.00 -3.36 -7.12
C ASN A 102 -9.61 -2.20 -7.91
N ALA A 103 -10.54 -2.47 -8.84
CA ALA A 103 -11.29 -1.44 -9.54
C ALA A 103 -12.19 -0.64 -8.59
N ALA A 104 -12.88 -1.30 -7.66
CA ALA A 104 -13.68 -0.63 -6.64
C ALA A 104 -12.82 0.24 -5.70
N HIS A 105 -11.64 -0.25 -5.30
CA HIS A 105 -10.68 0.56 -4.53
C HIS A 105 -10.19 1.77 -5.33
N ALA A 106 -9.86 1.59 -6.62
CA ALA A 106 -9.42 2.68 -7.48
C ALA A 106 -10.50 3.76 -7.65
N ALA A 107 -11.76 3.37 -7.88
CA ALA A 107 -12.88 4.30 -7.97
C ALA A 107 -12.99 5.17 -6.70
N ARG A 108 -12.91 4.53 -5.52
CA ARG A 108 -12.94 5.24 -4.23
C ARG A 108 -11.77 6.21 -4.06
N VAL A 109 -10.57 5.80 -4.46
CA VAL A 109 -9.37 6.66 -4.42
C VAL A 109 -9.57 7.87 -5.33
N VAL A 110 -10.16 7.69 -6.51
CA VAL A 110 -10.47 8.80 -7.43
C VAL A 110 -11.44 9.80 -6.81
N ASP A 111 -12.53 9.33 -6.18
CA ASP A 111 -13.49 10.23 -5.52
C ASP A 111 -12.82 11.09 -4.44
N LEU A 112 -11.95 10.49 -3.63
CA LEU A 112 -11.19 11.20 -2.60
C LEU A 112 -10.20 12.21 -3.19
N LEU A 113 -9.49 11.81 -4.26
CA LEU A 113 -8.57 12.72 -4.96
C LEU A 113 -9.30 13.92 -5.54
N LEU A 114 -10.47 13.73 -6.14
CA LEU A 114 -11.27 14.81 -6.70
C LEU A 114 -11.79 15.75 -5.59
N ALA A 115 -12.24 15.20 -4.47
CA ALA A 115 -12.66 16.00 -3.30
C ALA A 115 -11.50 16.82 -2.72
N ASP A 116 -10.31 16.23 -2.59
CA ASP A 116 -9.10 16.92 -2.12
C ASP A 116 -8.69 18.06 -3.08
N LEU A 117 -8.75 17.81 -4.40
CA LEU A 117 -8.45 18.83 -5.42
C LEU A 117 -9.46 19.98 -5.41
N ALA A 118 -10.76 19.68 -5.28
CA ALA A 118 -11.80 20.71 -5.19
C ALA A 118 -11.63 21.57 -3.93
N SER A 119 -11.29 20.95 -2.80
CA SER A 119 -11.04 21.65 -1.53
C SER A 119 -9.80 22.54 -1.60
N ALA A 120 -8.76 22.13 -2.33
CA ALA A 120 -7.56 22.94 -2.56
C ALA A 120 -7.80 24.11 -3.54
N ALA A 121 -8.76 23.97 -4.46
CA ALA A 121 -9.15 25.01 -5.43
C ALA A 121 -10.12 26.04 -4.85
N ALA A 122 -10.77 25.76 -3.72
CA ALA A 122 -11.62 26.73 -3.03
C ALA A 122 -10.78 27.95 -2.60
N PRO A 123 -11.21 29.19 -2.92
CA PRO A 123 -10.42 30.38 -2.63
C PRO A 123 -10.18 30.47 -1.11
N SER A 124 -8.92 30.45 -0.71
CA SER A 124 -8.55 30.65 0.68
C SER A 124 -9.12 32.00 1.13
N SER A 125 -10.01 31.99 2.12
CA SER A 125 -10.67 33.18 2.71
C SER A 125 -9.69 34.22 3.28
N ARG A 126 -8.38 33.95 3.21
CA ARG A 126 -7.29 34.82 3.62
C ARG A 126 -7.06 36.01 2.66
N ALA A 127 -7.53 35.94 1.41
CA ALA A 127 -7.43 37.06 0.46
C ALA A 127 -8.61 38.05 0.55
N THR A 128 -9.81 37.57 0.90
CA THR A 128 -11.01 38.41 0.95
C THR A 128 -10.95 39.45 2.08
N ASN A 129 -10.37 39.12 3.24
CA ASN A 129 -10.23 40.07 4.36
C ASN A 129 -9.22 41.20 4.10
N ALA A 130 -8.27 41.04 3.16
CA ALA A 130 -7.33 42.10 2.81
C ALA A 130 -7.98 43.16 1.89
N CYS A 131 -8.90 42.75 1.01
CA CYS A 131 -9.61 43.66 0.11
C CYS A 131 -10.66 44.51 0.84
N ILE A 132 -11.27 43.99 1.91
CA ILE A 132 -12.32 44.71 2.65
C ILE A 132 -11.71 45.79 3.56
N ASN A 133 -10.56 45.52 4.19
CA ASN A 133 -9.91 46.48 5.10
C ASN A 133 -9.12 47.59 4.37
N GLY A 134 -8.72 47.38 3.11
CA GLY A 134 -8.04 48.40 2.30
C GLY A 134 -8.95 49.53 1.81
N ALA A 135 -10.27 49.29 1.73
CA ALA A 135 -11.24 50.29 1.29
C ALA A 135 -11.71 51.25 2.40
N GLN A 136 -11.43 50.95 3.67
CA GLN A 136 -11.83 51.78 4.81
C GLN A 136 -10.80 52.83 5.23
N ASN A 137 -9.61 52.86 4.59
CA ASN A 137 -8.50 53.75 4.96
C ASN A 137 -8.20 54.88 3.94
N VAL A 138 -9.05 55.08 2.92
CA VAL A 138 -8.90 56.17 1.93
C VAL A 138 -10.12 57.09 1.97
N ALA A 139 -10.45 57.56 3.16
CA ALA A 139 -11.47 58.58 3.37
C ALA A 139 -11.08 59.47 4.55
N LEU A 140 -9.95 60.17 4.44
CA LEU A 140 -9.61 61.38 5.21
C LEU A 140 -8.70 62.27 4.34
#